data_AF-A0A150G8H2-F1
#
_entry.id   AF-A0A150G8H2-F1
#
_cell.length_a   1.000
_cell.length_b   1.000
_cell.length_c   1.000
_cell.angle_alpha   90.00
_cell.angle_beta   90.00
_cell.angle_gamma   90.00
#
_symmetry.space_group_name_H-M   'P 1'
#
loop_
_entity.id
_entity.type
_entity.pdbx_description
1 polymer ?
#
loop_
_entity_poly.entity_id
_entity_poly.type
_entity_poly.pdbx_seq_one_letter_code
_entity_poly.pdbx_strand_id
1 'polypeptide(L)'
;MEVNTLSQMAPKFPEFDLAGKQMYLDKMEEVSNRYEIFIKRLELSQDPAAKEYLRTTNAQMLEGGFTLPQMFMGLKQSLTEYRRWVEQEERVANDPVAHQQFLQYFREMWGMSMLGRLDLSTMMRSMDPQIIFRAQKDPKFWVAIREISTSPTSEVMSKWLDDPNIGPLVAEMWKSMQQQGKGR
;
A
#
# COMPACT_ATOMS: atom_id res chain seq x y z
N MET A 1 -11.95 -2.13 10.06
CA MET A 1 -12.39 -0.74 9.82
C MET A 1 -11.22 0.23 9.85
N GLU A 2 -10.39 0.24 10.90
CA GLU A 2 -9.25 1.18 11.06
C GLU A 2 -8.16 1.10 9.97
N VAL A 3 -7.74 -0.10 9.55
CA VAL A 3 -6.75 -0.30 8.45
C VAL A 3 -7.19 0.39 7.16
N ASN A 4 -8.48 0.30 6.83
CA ASN A 4 -9.05 0.86 5.61
C ASN A 4 -9.03 2.39 5.68
N THR A 5 -9.44 2.97 6.81
CA THR A 5 -9.37 4.42 7.02
C THR A 5 -7.95 4.95 6.90
N LEU A 6 -6.95 4.30 7.52
CA LEU A 6 -5.55 4.70 7.40
C LEU A 6 -5.03 4.58 5.96
N SER A 7 -5.39 3.50 5.27
CA SER A 7 -5.02 3.29 3.86
C SER A 7 -5.61 4.37 2.94
N GLN A 8 -6.82 4.85 3.21
CA GLN A 8 -7.43 5.97 2.48
C GLN A 8 -6.76 7.32 2.78
N MET A 9 -6.11 7.46 3.93
CA MET A 9 -5.39 8.67 4.33
C MET A 9 -3.96 8.69 3.81
N ALA A 10 -3.37 7.54 3.47
CA ALA A 10 -1.98 7.42 3.02
C ALA A 10 -1.59 8.42 1.91
N PRO A 11 -2.40 8.65 0.86
CA PRO A 11 -1.99 9.57 -0.22
C PRO A 11 -1.86 11.02 0.22
N LYS A 12 -2.58 11.41 1.28
CA LYS A 12 -2.54 12.77 1.85
C LYS A 12 -1.44 12.95 2.89
N PHE A 13 -0.68 11.91 3.20
CA PHE A 13 0.37 11.97 4.21
C PHE A 13 1.36 13.15 4.02
N PRO A 14 1.77 13.54 2.79
CA PRO A 14 2.61 14.72 2.59
C PRO A 14 1.96 16.08 2.88
N GLU A 15 0.64 16.12 2.97
CA GLU A 15 -0.13 17.32 3.26
C GLU A 15 -0.38 17.50 4.76
N PHE A 16 -0.12 16.47 5.57
CA PHE A 16 -0.30 16.55 7.00
C PHE A 16 0.72 17.52 7.61
N ASP A 17 0.29 18.21 8.65
CA ASP A 17 1.22 18.89 9.54
C ASP A 17 2.06 17.86 10.30
N LEU A 18 3.12 18.33 10.94
CA LEU A 18 4.08 17.46 11.62
C LEU A 18 3.41 16.54 12.65
N ALA A 19 2.50 17.09 13.46
CA ALA A 19 1.75 16.33 14.46
C ALA A 19 0.83 15.26 13.82
N GLY A 20 0.15 15.60 12.71
CA GLY A 20 -0.66 14.67 11.94
C GLY A 20 0.16 13.53 11.32
N LYS A 21 1.37 13.83 10.82
CA LYS A 21 2.29 12.80 10.31
C LYS A 21 2.72 11.83 11.41
N GLN A 22 3.12 12.33 12.58
CA GLN A 22 3.48 11.50 13.74
C GLN A 22 2.32 10.58 14.15
N MET A 23 1.13 11.16 14.34
CA MET A 23 -0.07 10.41 14.75
C MET A 23 -0.45 9.32 13.72
N TYR A 24 -0.34 9.64 12.43
CA TYR A 24 -0.60 8.67 11.37
C TYR A 24 0.37 7.49 11.42
N LEU A 25 1.68 7.75 11.60
CA LEU A 25 2.68 6.69 11.68
C LEU A 25 2.48 5.81 12.92
N ASP A 26 2.19 6.42 14.07
CA ASP A 26 1.94 5.67 15.31
C ASP A 26 0.72 4.75 15.17
N LYS A 27 -0.35 5.23 14.51
CA LYS A 27 -1.53 4.42 14.22
C LYS A 27 -1.26 3.31 13.22
N MET A 28 -0.48 3.57 12.18
CA MET A 28 -0.06 2.55 11.22
C MET A 28 0.79 1.46 11.88
N GLU A 29 1.68 1.84 12.80
CA GLU A 29 2.51 0.91 13.56
C GLU A 29 1.68 0.06 14.53
N GLU A 30 0.74 0.67 15.26
CA GLU A 30 -0.21 -0.05 16.11
C GLU A 30 -0.97 -1.11 15.30
N VAL A 31 -1.53 -0.71 14.16
CA VAL A 31 -2.28 -1.61 13.28
C VAL A 31 -1.39 -2.73 12.72
N SER A 32 -0.16 -2.41 12.28
CA SER A 32 0.81 -3.40 11.82
C SER A 32 1.13 -4.45 12.89
N ASN A 33 1.37 -3.99 14.13
CA ASN A 33 1.67 -4.88 15.26
C ASN A 33 0.49 -5.80 15.61
N ARG A 34 -0.74 -5.28 15.61
CA ARG A 34 -1.94 -6.13 15.83
C ARG A 34 -2.11 -7.17 14.73
N TYR A 35 -1.82 -6.80 13.48
CA TYR A 35 -1.93 -7.71 12.34
C TYR A 35 -0.87 -8.81 12.39
N GLU A 36 0.36 -8.50 12.79
CA GLU A 36 1.42 -9.49 13.04
C GLU A 36 0.99 -10.50 14.11
N ILE A 37 0.43 -10.03 15.23
CA ILE A 37 -0.10 -10.90 16.28
C ILE A 37 -1.21 -11.81 15.74
N PHE A 38 -2.11 -11.27 14.91
CA PHE A 38 -3.19 -12.04 14.30
C PHE A 38 -2.66 -13.17 13.41
N ILE A 39 -1.68 -12.89 12.55
CA ILE A 39 -1.05 -13.92 11.70
C ILE A 39 -0.33 -14.97 12.56
N LYS A 40 0.39 -14.56 13.61
CA LYS A 40 1.02 -15.50 14.55
C LYS A 40 -0.01 -16.41 15.23
N ARG A 41 -1.19 -15.87 15.59
CA ARG A 41 -2.28 -16.67 16.15
C ARG A 41 -2.87 -17.65 15.14
N LEU A 42 -3.04 -17.23 13.89
CA LEU A 42 -3.45 -18.12 12.80
C LEU A 42 -2.44 -19.25 12.58
N GLU A 43 -1.14 -18.92 12.55
CA GLU A 43 -0.04 -19.91 12.42
C GLU A 43 -0.06 -20.95 13.55
N LEU A 44 -0.34 -20.52 14.78
CA LEU A 44 -0.40 -21.40 15.96
C LEU A 44 -1.75 -22.09 16.16
N SER A 45 -2.77 -21.70 15.39
CA SER A 45 -4.12 -22.23 15.52
C SER A 45 -4.17 -23.71 15.18
N GLN A 46 -4.88 -24.49 16.00
CA GLN A 46 -5.18 -25.89 15.70
C GLN A 46 -6.45 -26.06 14.86
N ASP A 47 -7.19 -24.98 14.62
CA ASP A 47 -8.40 -24.99 13.80
C ASP A 47 -8.07 -25.37 12.34
N PRO A 48 -8.72 -26.41 11.77
CA PRO A 48 -8.46 -26.84 10.40
C PRO A 48 -8.74 -25.77 9.34
N ALA A 49 -9.77 -24.93 9.53
CA ALA A 49 -10.09 -23.87 8.59
C ALA A 49 -9.04 -22.75 8.62
N ALA A 50 -8.51 -22.41 9.80
CA ALA A 50 -7.40 -21.48 9.96
C ALA A 50 -6.13 -21.96 9.23
N LYS A 51 -5.78 -23.24 9.37
CA LYS A 51 -4.63 -23.84 8.68
C LYS A 51 -4.79 -23.80 7.17
N GLU A 52 -5.97 -24.16 6.66
CA GLU A 52 -6.25 -24.17 5.23
C GLU A 52 -6.28 -22.75 4.62
N TYR A 53 -6.83 -21.79 5.36
CA TYR A 53 -6.79 -20.37 4.98
C TYR A 53 -5.35 -19.86 4.84
N LEU A 54 -4.51 -20.13 5.84
CA LEU A 54 -3.11 -19.71 5.83
C LEU A 54 -2.34 -20.40 4.69
N ARG A 55 -2.57 -21.70 4.48
CA ARG A 55 -1.96 -22.49 3.39
C ARG A 55 -2.31 -21.90 2.02
N THR A 56 -3.59 -21.65 1.77
CA THR A 56 -4.09 -21.09 0.51
C THR A 56 -3.55 -19.69 0.27
N THR A 57 -3.59 -18.84 1.31
CA THR A 57 -3.06 -17.46 1.24
C THR A 57 -1.57 -17.46 0.92
N ASN A 58 -0.78 -18.30 1.61
CA ASN A 58 0.66 -18.40 1.35
C ASN A 58 0.95 -18.92 -0.06
N ALA A 59 0.19 -19.90 -0.55
CA ALA A 59 0.37 -20.41 -1.91
C ALA A 59 0.11 -19.33 -2.97
N GLN A 60 -0.99 -18.58 -2.84
CA GLN A 60 -1.33 -17.48 -3.74
C GLN A 60 -0.28 -16.36 -3.71
N MET A 61 0.23 -15.99 -2.53
CA MET A 61 1.29 -15.00 -2.41
C MET A 61 2.60 -15.48 -3.04
N LEU A 62 2.94 -16.76 -2.86
CA LEU A 62 4.16 -17.36 -3.41
C LEU A 62 4.13 -17.38 -4.94
N GLU A 63 2.98 -17.66 -5.56
CA GLU A 63 2.79 -17.54 -7.02
C GLU A 63 3.08 -16.10 -7.50
N GLY A 64 2.67 -15.10 -6.70
CA GLY A 64 3.03 -13.70 -6.91
C GLY A 64 4.50 -13.35 -6.64
N GLY A 65 5.30 -14.26 -6.10
CA GLY A 65 6.69 -14.02 -5.72
C GLY A 65 6.87 -13.32 -4.38
N PHE A 66 5.88 -13.37 -3.50
CA PHE A 66 5.93 -12.79 -2.15
C PHE A 66 5.64 -13.84 -1.08
N THR A 67 6.03 -13.55 0.14
CA THR A 67 5.60 -14.31 1.33
C THR A 67 5.01 -13.36 2.35
N LEU A 68 4.10 -13.85 3.21
CA LEU A 68 3.55 -13.04 4.31
C LEU A 68 4.67 -12.38 5.16
N PRO A 69 5.73 -13.10 5.58
CA PRO A 69 6.84 -12.48 6.32
C PRO A 69 7.54 -11.35 5.55
N GLN A 70 7.82 -11.55 4.25
CA GLN A 70 8.45 -10.52 3.42
C GLN A 70 7.57 -9.28 3.28
N MET A 71 6.25 -9.46 3.16
CA MET A 71 5.30 -8.34 3.12
C MET A 71 5.34 -7.52 4.41
N PHE A 72 5.36 -8.17 5.59
CA PHE A 72 5.47 -7.46 6.88
C PHE A 72 6.80 -6.76 7.05
N MET A 73 7.90 -7.41 6.65
CA MET A 73 9.21 -6.78 6.68
C MET A 73 9.23 -5.52 5.82
N GLY A 74 8.67 -5.57 4.61
CA GLY A 74 8.54 -4.42 3.71
C GLY A 74 7.71 -3.28 4.32
N LEU A 75 6.59 -3.60 4.98
CA LEU A 75 5.76 -2.62 5.67
C LEU A 75 6.52 -1.96 6.84
N LYS A 76 7.16 -2.76 7.70
CA LYS A 76 7.97 -2.26 8.84
C LYS A 76 9.13 -1.39 8.38
N GLN A 77 9.81 -1.80 7.30
CA GLN A 77 10.89 -1.02 6.70
C GLN A 77 10.36 0.32 6.17
N SER A 78 9.22 0.31 5.47
CA SER A 78 8.60 1.54 4.96
C SER A 78 8.23 2.50 6.09
N LEU A 79 7.59 2.01 7.14
CA LEU A 79 7.26 2.82 8.32
C LEU A 79 8.51 3.40 9.00
N THR A 80 9.60 2.64 9.04
CA THR A 80 10.89 3.13 9.57
C THR A 80 11.44 4.28 8.73
N GLU A 81 11.44 4.16 7.40
CA GLU A 81 11.89 5.24 6.52
C GLU A 81 10.98 6.48 6.62
N TYR A 82 9.66 6.29 6.73
CA TYR A 82 8.73 7.41 6.91
C TYR A 82 8.95 8.12 8.24
N ARG A 83 9.25 7.37 9.31
CA ARG A 83 9.60 7.96 10.61
C ARG A 83 10.88 8.80 10.52
N ARG A 84 11.91 8.31 9.80
CA ARG A 84 13.12 9.11 9.53
C ARG A 84 12.83 10.39 8.76
N TRP A 85 11.90 10.36 7.81
CA TRP A 85 11.49 11.58 7.12
C TRP A 85 10.81 12.57 8.07
N VAL A 86 9.92 12.11 8.94
CA VAL A 86 9.26 12.97 9.95
C VAL A 86 10.30 13.56 10.91
N GLU A 87 11.25 12.77 11.42
CA GLU A 87 12.35 13.26 12.25
C GLU A 87 13.23 14.29 11.52
N GLN A 88 13.42 14.13 10.20
CA GLN A 88 14.16 15.09 9.40
C GLN A 88 13.38 16.39 9.25
N GLU A 89 12.05 16.33 9.07
CA GLU A 89 11.18 17.50 9.07
C GLU A 89 11.30 18.28 10.38
N GLU A 90 11.27 17.60 11.54
CA GLU A 90 11.42 18.20 12.86
C GLU A 90 12.70 19.02 13.00
N ARG A 91 13.82 18.50 12.47
CA ARG A 91 15.13 19.17 12.54
C ARG A 91 15.16 20.47 11.75
N VAL A 92 14.41 20.55 10.65
CA VAL A 92 14.39 21.73 9.77
C VAL A 92 13.18 22.62 10.00
N ALA A 93 12.20 22.21 10.83
CA ALA A 93 10.92 22.90 11.00
C ALA A 93 11.05 24.37 11.46
N ASN A 94 12.12 24.71 12.18
CA ASN A 94 12.36 26.07 12.66
C ASN A 94 13.05 26.99 11.62
N ASP A 95 13.52 26.44 10.51
CA ASP A 95 14.10 27.18 9.39
C ASP A 95 13.11 27.15 8.21
N PRO A 96 12.42 28.26 7.91
CA PRO A 96 11.40 28.28 6.86
C PRO A 96 11.92 27.88 5.47
N VAL A 97 13.17 28.20 5.14
CA VAL A 97 13.76 27.89 3.83
C VAL A 97 14.11 26.41 3.77
N ALA A 98 14.78 25.89 4.79
CA ALA A 98 15.13 24.47 4.86
C ALA A 98 13.88 23.58 4.96
N HIS A 99 12.85 24.01 5.70
CA HIS A 99 11.59 23.30 5.80
C HIS A 99 10.87 23.24 4.46
N GLN A 100 10.80 24.35 3.72
CA GLN A 100 10.19 24.37 2.39
C GLN A 100 10.92 23.44 1.41
N GLN A 101 12.25 23.45 1.41
CA GLN A 101 13.06 22.55 0.58
C GLN A 101 12.84 21.08 0.93
N PHE A 102 12.79 20.76 2.23
CA PHE A 102 12.47 19.42 2.69
C PHE A 102 11.09 18.98 2.23
N LEU A 103 10.06 19.82 2.34
CA LEU A 103 8.70 19.47 1.93
C LEU A 103 8.60 19.15 0.43
N GLN A 104 9.36 19.85 -0.42
CA GLN A 104 9.44 19.56 -1.85
C GLN A 104 10.06 18.17 -2.09
N TYR A 105 11.24 17.92 -1.52
CA TYR A 105 11.91 16.63 -1.59
C TYR A 105 11.04 15.49 -1.06
N PHE A 106 10.39 15.71 0.08
CA PHE A 106 9.51 14.75 0.74
C PHE A 106 8.34 14.35 -0.16
N ARG A 107 7.67 15.31 -0.82
CA ARG A 107 6.55 15.02 -1.74
C ARG A 107 7.01 14.18 -2.94
N GLU A 108 8.18 14.49 -3.48
CA GLU A 108 8.76 13.70 -4.59
C GLU A 108 9.09 12.27 -4.16
N MET A 109 9.78 12.12 -3.03
CA MET A 109 10.12 10.80 -2.48
C MET A 109 8.88 10.00 -2.11
N TRP A 110 7.87 10.66 -1.52
CA TRP A 110 6.59 10.04 -1.20
C TRP A 110 5.91 9.51 -2.47
N GLY A 111 5.80 10.35 -3.51
CA GLY A 111 5.23 9.94 -4.81
C GLY A 111 5.98 8.80 -5.51
N MET A 112 7.25 8.59 -5.17
CA MET A 112 8.02 7.43 -5.64
C MET A 112 7.88 6.19 -4.75
N SER A 113 7.39 6.33 -3.52
CA SER A 113 7.20 5.23 -2.58
C SER A 113 5.96 4.38 -2.94
N MET A 114 5.90 3.15 -2.43
CA MET A 114 4.77 2.24 -2.67
C MET A 114 3.43 2.87 -2.23
N LEU A 115 3.38 3.50 -1.05
CA LEU A 115 2.13 4.13 -0.57
C LEU A 115 1.79 5.45 -1.25
N GLY A 116 2.76 6.15 -1.85
CA GLY A 116 2.46 7.34 -2.65
C GLY A 116 2.11 7.05 -4.11
N ARG A 117 2.64 5.95 -4.68
CA ARG A 117 2.23 5.45 -6.01
C ARG A 117 0.87 4.76 -5.98
N LEU A 118 0.58 4.05 -4.90
CA LEU A 118 -0.76 3.52 -4.65
C LEU A 118 -1.61 4.66 -4.10
N ASP A 119 -2.25 5.44 -4.98
CA ASP A 119 -3.37 6.29 -4.55
C ASP A 119 -4.59 5.42 -4.25
N LEU A 120 -4.47 4.66 -3.15
CA LEU A 120 -5.52 3.87 -2.55
C LEU A 120 -6.73 4.74 -2.20
N SER A 121 -6.59 6.07 -2.11
CA SER A 121 -7.70 6.95 -1.80
C SER A 121 -8.58 7.23 -3.01
N THR A 122 -8.02 7.41 -4.21
CA THR A 122 -8.80 7.50 -5.46
C THR A 122 -9.33 6.12 -5.80
N MET A 123 -8.48 5.09 -5.72
CA MET A 123 -8.85 3.70 -5.95
C MET A 123 -10.01 3.28 -5.02
N MET A 124 -9.91 3.42 -3.70
CA MET A 124 -10.96 2.98 -2.76
C MET A 124 -12.19 3.89 -2.70
N ARG A 125 -12.11 5.15 -3.17
CA ARG A 125 -13.29 6.04 -3.25
C ARG A 125 -14.15 5.80 -4.49
N SER A 126 -13.55 5.39 -5.61
CA SER A 126 -14.27 5.15 -6.87
C SER A 126 -14.51 3.67 -7.19
N MET A 127 -13.75 2.76 -6.57
CA MET A 127 -13.82 1.34 -6.87
C MET A 127 -14.83 0.64 -5.96
N ASP A 128 -15.75 -0.07 -6.60
CA ASP A 128 -16.66 -0.99 -5.91
C ASP A 128 -15.83 -2.00 -5.09
N PRO A 129 -16.06 -2.13 -3.76
CA PRO A 129 -15.39 -3.14 -2.94
C PRO A 129 -15.47 -4.56 -3.53
N GLN A 130 -16.53 -4.89 -4.28
CA GLN A 130 -16.68 -6.18 -4.97
C GLN A 130 -15.61 -6.41 -6.04
N ILE A 131 -15.09 -5.36 -6.68
CA ILE A 131 -13.99 -5.47 -7.65
C ILE A 131 -12.72 -5.97 -6.96
N ILE A 132 -12.37 -5.39 -5.80
CA ILE A 132 -11.22 -5.84 -5.01
C ILE A 132 -11.43 -7.27 -4.52
N PHE A 133 -12.59 -7.56 -3.92
CA PHE A 133 -12.86 -8.89 -3.37
C PHE A 133 -12.87 -9.98 -4.45
N ARG A 134 -13.35 -9.65 -5.66
CA ARG A 134 -13.32 -10.57 -6.79
C ARG A 134 -11.91 -10.79 -7.30
N ALA A 135 -11.13 -9.72 -7.47
CA ALA A 135 -9.74 -9.80 -7.90
C ALA A 135 -8.89 -10.59 -6.90
N GLN A 136 -9.04 -10.35 -5.58
CA GLN A 136 -8.30 -11.06 -4.53
C GLN A 136 -8.55 -12.57 -4.48
N LYS A 137 -9.70 -13.03 -4.99
CA LYS A 137 -10.00 -14.46 -5.07
C LYS A 137 -9.35 -15.14 -6.27
N ASP A 138 -8.85 -14.37 -7.24
CA ASP A 138 -8.17 -14.92 -8.40
C ASP A 138 -6.75 -15.38 -8.02
N PRO A 139 -6.33 -16.61 -8.38
CA PRO A 139 -4.98 -17.10 -8.09
C PRO A 139 -3.88 -16.18 -8.63
N LYS A 140 -4.12 -15.51 -9.76
CA LYS A 140 -3.13 -14.63 -10.41
C LYS A 140 -3.06 -13.24 -9.79
N PHE A 141 -3.88 -12.93 -8.79
CA PHE A 141 -3.95 -11.59 -8.19
C PHE A 141 -2.57 -11.03 -7.83
N TRP A 142 -1.78 -11.79 -7.07
CA TRP A 142 -0.47 -11.33 -6.62
C TRP A 142 0.56 -11.26 -7.75
N VAL A 143 0.41 -12.07 -8.80
CA VAL A 143 1.22 -11.98 -10.02
C VAL A 143 0.97 -10.65 -10.73
N ALA A 144 -0.31 -10.30 -10.92
CA ALA A 144 -0.71 -9.04 -11.54
C ALA A 144 -0.21 -7.84 -10.72
N ILE A 145 -0.42 -7.85 -9.41
CA ILE A 145 0.06 -6.79 -8.52
C ILE A 145 1.59 -6.65 -8.60
N ARG A 146 2.34 -7.76 -8.60
CA ARG A 146 3.81 -7.70 -8.75
C ARG A 146 4.19 -7.02 -10.06
N GLU A 147 3.74 -7.56 -11.19
CA GLU A 147 4.14 -7.09 -12.52
C GLU A 147 3.85 -5.59 -12.67
N ILE A 148 2.65 -5.16 -12.29
CA ILE A 148 2.23 -3.76 -12.33
C ILE A 148 3.09 -2.89 -11.40
N SER A 149 3.35 -3.34 -10.16
CA SER A 149 4.16 -2.58 -9.21
C SER A 149 5.62 -2.42 -9.66
N THR A 150 6.17 -3.44 -10.33
CA THR A 150 7.56 -3.45 -10.81
C THR A 150 7.75 -2.67 -12.11
N SER A 151 6.75 -2.68 -12.99
CA SER A 151 6.82 -2.04 -14.30
C SER A 151 5.41 -1.63 -14.75
N PRO A 152 4.89 -0.48 -14.30
CA PRO A 152 3.54 -0.01 -14.64
C PRO A 152 3.49 0.57 -16.06
N THR A 153 3.94 -0.17 -17.05
CA THR A 153 3.89 0.25 -18.47
C THR A 153 2.53 -0.07 -19.07
N SER A 154 2.19 0.64 -20.15
CA SER A 154 0.95 0.39 -20.89
C SER A 154 0.81 -1.06 -21.35
N GLU A 155 1.92 -1.70 -21.70
CA GLU A 155 1.96 -3.10 -22.13
C GLU A 155 1.62 -4.07 -21.00
N VAL A 156 2.29 -3.92 -19.84
CA VAL A 156 2.05 -4.76 -18.65
C VAL A 156 0.62 -4.61 -18.17
N MET A 157 0.11 -3.39 -18.16
CA MET A 157 -1.25 -3.13 -17.72
C MET A 157 -2.28 -3.69 -18.72
N SER A 158 -2.04 -3.59 -20.03
CA SER A 158 -2.98 -4.12 -21.05
C SER A 158 -3.11 -5.63 -21.01
N LYS A 159 -2.02 -6.34 -20.68
CA LYS A 159 -2.02 -7.80 -20.46
C LYS A 159 -3.10 -8.27 -19.48
N TRP A 160 -3.42 -7.46 -18.46
CA TRP A 160 -4.35 -7.84 -17.40
C TRP A 160 -5.77 -7.30 -17.60
N LEU A 161 -5.99 -6.37 -18.55
CA LEU A 161 -7.32 -5.77 -18.79
C LEU A 161 -8.35 -6.78 -19.27
N ASP A 162 -7.93 -7.81 -20.00
CA ASP A 162 -8.82 -8.85 -20.54
C ASP A 162 -9.16 -9.95 -19.51
N ASP A 163 -8.51 -9.94 -18.33
CA ASP A 163 -8.81 -10.93 -17.30
C ASP A 163 -10.17 -10.60 -16.63
N PRO A 164 -11.14 -11.54 -16.58
CA PRO A 164 -12.49 -11.25 -16.12
C PRO A 164 -12.59 -10.95 -14.62
N ASN A 165 -11.58 -11.30 -13.82
CA ASN A 165 -11.56 -11.07 -12.38
C ASN A 165 -10.59 -9.95 -12.00
N ILE A 166 -9.48 -9.81 -12.72
CA ILE A 166 -8.41 -8.85 -12.43
C ILE A 166 -8.54 -7.58 -13.28
N GLY A 167 -9.02 -7.68 -14.52
CA GLY A 167 -9.15 -6.57 -15.46
C GLY A 167 -9.91 -5.35 -14.94
N PRO A 168 -11.04 -5.51 -14.24
CA PRO A 168 -11.73 -4.38 -13.61
C PRO A 168 -10.88 -3.61 -12.59
N LEU A 169 -10.07 -4.32 -11.79
CA LEU A 169 -9.13 -3.69 -10.85
C LEU A 169 -8.02 -2.94 -11.61
N VAL A 170 -7.44 -3.56 -12.63
CA VAL A 170 -6.37 -2.97 -13.44
C VAL A 170 -6.85 -1.72 -14.17
N ALA A 171 -8.08 -1.72 -14.67
CA ALA A 171 -8.69 -0.56 -15.32
C ALA A 171 -8.81 0.63 -14.36
N GLU A 172 -9.21 0.40 -13.11
CA GLU A 172 -9.25 1.45 -12.07
C GLU A 172 -7.85 1.95 -11.70
N MET A 173 -6.88 1.04 -11.53
CA MET A 173 -5.48 1.41 -11.32
C MET A 173 -4.94 2.28 -12.46
N TRP A 174 -5.23 1.91 -13.71
CA TRP A 174 -4.82 2.66 -14.90
C TRP A 174 -5.41 4.08 -14.92
N LYS A 175 -6.72 4.20 -14.66
CA LYS A 175 -7.40 5.50 -14.60
C LYS A 175 -6.76 6.41 -13.54
N SER A 176 -6.47 5.86 -12.36
CA SER A 176 -5.81 6.61 -11.28
C SER A 176 -4.42 7.11 -11.69
N MET A 177 -3.62 6.27 -12.35
CA MET A 177 -2.29 6.66 -12.85
C MET A 177 -2.35 7.78 -13.91
N GLN A 178 -3.35 7.73 -14.80
CA GLN A 178 -3.55 8.79 -15.81
C GLN A 178 -4.01 10.12 -15.22
N GLN A 179 -4.80 10.09 -14.15
CA GLN A 179 -5.28 11.31 -13.48
C GLN A 179 -4.14 12.00 -12.72
N GLN A 180 -3.22 11.24 -12.10
CA GLN A 180 -2.02 11.79 -11.48
C GLN A 180 -1.07 12.47 -12.48
N GLY A 181 -0.99 11.97 -13.72
CA GLY A 181 -0.17 12.55 -14.77
C GLY A 181 -0.70 13.87 -15.36
N LYS A 182 -1.99 14.20 -15.14
CA LYS A 182 -2.63 15.43 -15.64
C LYS A 182 -2.60 16.60 -14.65
N GLY A 183 -2.09 16.38 -13.44
CA GLY A 183 -2.01 17.39 -12.38
C GLY A 183 -0.61 17.98 -12.16
N ARG A 184 0.32 17.80 -13.11
CA ARG A 184 1.65 18.41 -13.12
C ARG A 184 1.71 19.56 -14.11
#